data_AF-X0S4W3-F1
#
_entry.id   AF-X0S4W3-F1
#
_cell.length_a   1.000
_cell.length_b   1.000
_cell.length_c   1.000
_cell.angle_alpha   90.00
_cell.angle_beta   90.00
_cell.angle_gamma   90.00
#
_symmetry.space_group_name_H-M   'P 1'
#
loop_
_entity.id
_entity.type
_entity.pdbx_description
1 polymer ?
#
loop_
_entity_poly.entity_id
_entity_poly.type
_entity_poly.pdbx_seq_one_letter_code
_entity_poly.pdbx_strand_id
1 'polypeptide(L)'
;TSDLVPSEVDTSQKEKNEGAWEKILTEDFSPEIYISAVYLNSVSPMLTSKWNQTHPYNACCPELNGQRCVAGCMATAQAQVMYYWEYPTTGQGVNSYSWRSVNEYLSADFNHEYYWDRMFDSYTGSESQEQIDAVARLMFDVGLARNMNYGLTGSFTAPNRNNSLVAFFKYSQDVRFINRADYVSWADWFDVFKEQMEHGWPVLLYIYGIKSGDSHAVAVDGYRVEAGVNQVHVNMGWGGLADDYYSIDNIYDMGSIEIDSALINIYPPDCTNTGDISGKITDEIGNPLKDVHAKIYDQDENHVKSAWTDNAGNFVADCLNEGTYKIFFDASQAGDYLSEWHNDRDSFDAADSVSVIIGSSTTGIDAVLKELESGGIKGKVTDSSGTGIADVRVCAWRSTGSYVGCWYTDNNGDYEIKHLKADSYKLCFDAEYVPGWYALEWYNDKDSIDTADLVSVTEESITSGIDAVLAKGGNIKGRVTNSAGEG
;
A
#
# COMPACT_ATOMS: atom_id res chain seq x y z
N THR A 1 4.14 -53.24 17.86
CA THR A 1 4.27 -53.55 16.43
C THR A 1 2.98 -53.15 15.76
N SER A 2 2.91 -51.88 15.34
CA SER A 2 1.97 -51.43 14.32
C SER A 2 2.84 -50.80 13.25
N ASP A 3 3.11 -51.58 12.21
CA ASP A 3 3.93 -51.19 11.08
C ASP A 3 3.23 -50.03 10.35
N LEU A 4 3.84 -48.86 10.39
CA LEU A 4 3.52 -47.80 9.43
C LEU A 4 4.17 -48.22 8.12
N VAL A 5 3.34 -48.67 7.18
CA VAL A 5 3.72 -48.90 5.80
C VAL A 5 4.12 -47.53 5.22
N PRO A 6 5.35 -47.34 4.72
CA PRO A 6 5.72 -46.12 4.01
C PRO A 6 4.82 -45.98 2.79
N SER A 7 4.17 -44.83 2.60
CA SER A 7 3.56 -44.53 1.31
C SER A 7 4.65 -44.61 0.24
N GLU A 8 4.36 -45.33 -0.83
CA GLU A 8 5.27 -45.49 -1.96
C GLU A 8 5.69 -44.09 -2.43
N VAL A 9 6.99 -43.80 -2.36
CA VAL A 9 7.60 -42.72 -3.13
C VAL A 9 7.15 -42.97 -4.57
N ASP A 10 6.59 -41.97 -5.25
CA ASP A 10 6.23 -42.06 -6.66
C ASP A 10 7.51 -42.19 -7.49
N THR A 11 8.04 -43.41 -7.54
CA THR A 11 9.23 -43.75 -8.31
C THR A 11 8.98 -43.57 -9.79
N SER A 12 7.73 -43.55 -10.24
CA SER A 12 7.39 -43.44 -11.65
C SER A 12 7.68 -42.06 -12.21
N GLN A 13 7.35 -40.98 -11.50
CA GLN A 13 7.69 -39.64 -11.94
C GLN A 13 9.18 -39.37 -11.79
N LYS A 14 9.80 -39.87 -10.71
CA LYS A 14 11.24 -39.80 -10.53
C LYS A 14 12.01 -40.54 -11.64
N GLU A 15 11.60 -41.75 -12.01
CA GLU A 15 12.19 -42.52 -13.11
C GLU A 15 11.93 -41.86 -14.48
N LYS A 16 10.76 -41.25 -14.68
CA LYS A 16 10.50 -40.42 -15.87
C LYS A 16 11.45 -39.22 -15.93
N ASN A 17 11.69 -38.56 -14.79
CA ASN A 17 12.62 -37.44 -14.69
C ASN A 17 14.05 -37.89 -15.02
N GLU A 18 14.52 -38.98 -14.42
CA GLU A 18 15.83 -39.58 -14.70
C GLU A 18 15.98 -40.00 -16.18
N GLY A 19 14.95 -40.66 -16.74
CA GLY A 19 14.95 -41.07 -18.15
C GLY A 19 14.85 -39.91 -19.15
N ALA A 20 14.18 -38.81 -18.78
CA ALA A 20 14.14 -37.60 -19.60
C ALA A 20 15.50 -36.87 -19.58
N TRP A 21 16.19 -36.83 -18.43
CA TRP A 21 17.56 -36.33 -18.34
C TRP A 21 18.51 -37.12 -19.25
N GLU A 22 18.42 -38.45 -19.24
CA GLU A 22 19.22 -39.28 -20.15
C GLU A 22 18.92 -39.00 -21.63
N LYS A 23 17.66 -38.77 -22.01
CA LYS A 23 17.29 -38.39 -23.39
C LYS A 23 17.84 -37.03 -23.80
N ILE A 24 17.74 -36.03 -22.94
CA ILE A 24 18.29 -34.69 -23.20
C ILE A 24 19.81 -34.73 -23.39
N LEU A 25 20.50 -35.60 -22.63
CA LEU A 25 21.95 -35.77 -22.73
C LEU A 25 22.39 -36.59 -23.96
N THR A 26 21.47 -37.27 -24.65
CA THR A 26 21.80 -38.25 -25.71
C THR A 26 21.19 -37.96 -27.08
N GLU A 27 20.18 -37.10 -27.21
CA GLU A 27 19.52 -36.78 -28.48
C GLU A 27 19.97 -35.44 -29.09
N ASP A 28 20.22 -35.43 -30.40
CA ASP A 28 20.58 -34.26 -31.22
C ASP A 28 19.28 -33.61 -31.74
N PHE A 29 18.82 -32.51 -31.11
CA PHE A 29 17.51 -31.92 -31.37
C PHE A 29 17.52 -30.92 -32.54
N SER A 30 16.75 -31.19 -33.59
CA SER A 30 16.54 -30.24 -34.70
C SER A 30 15.50 -29.14 -34.35
N PRO A 31 15.73 -27.85 -34.67
CA PRO A 31 14.91 -26.72 -34.21
C PRO A 31 13.42 -26.72 -34.65
N GLU A 32 13.09 -27.34 -35.78
CA GLU A 32 11.77 -27.18 -36.43
C GLU A 32 10.66 -28.03 -35.77
N ILE A 33 10.99 -29.16 -35.13
CA ILE A 33 10.03 -29.99 -34.39
C ILE A 33 9.68 -29.35 -33.04
N TYR A 34 10.63 -28.61 -32.44
CA TYR A 34 10.46 -27.91 -31.16
C TYR A 34 9.39 -26.83 -31.23
N ILE A 35 9.37 -26.05 -32.32
CA ILE A 35 8.54 -24.84 -32.41
C ILE A 35 7.03 -25.16 -32.51
N SER A 36 6.61 -26.33 -33.01
CA SER A 36 5.17 -26.65 -33.11
C SER A 36 4.57 -27.36 -31.89
N ALA A 37 5.37 -28.07 -31.10
CA ALA A 37 4.92 -28.77 -29.89
C ALA A 37 4.95 -27.90 -28.63
N VAL A 38 5.77 -26.84 -28.61
CA VAL A 38 5.94 -25.92 -27.48
C VAL A 38 4.74 -24.98 -27.28
N TYR A 39 4.03 -24.58 -28.34
CA TYR A 39 2.91 -23.61 -28.23
C TYR A 39 1.57 -24.19 -27.71
N LEU A 40 1.49 -25.51 -27.45
CA LEU A 40 0.27 -26.16 -26.92
C LEU A 40 0.45 -26.77 -25.51
N ASN A 41 1.66 -26.78 -24.94
CA ASN A 41 2.00 -27.52 -23.71
C ASN A 41 2.76 -26.69 -22.67
N SER A 42 2.65 -25.36 -22.71
CA SER A 42 3.30 -24.49 -21.73
C SER A 42 2.62 -23.14 -21.63
N VAL A 43 2.71 -22.54 -20.44
CA VAL A 43 2.48 -21.12 -20.19
C VAL A 43 3.81 -20.56 -19.67
N SER A 44 4.34 -19.55 -20.37
CA SER A 44 5.55 -18.84 -19.94
C SER A 44 5.34 -18.14 -18.60
N PRO A 45 6.41 -17.84 -17.84
CA PRO A 45 6.28 -17.17 -16.55
C PRO A 45 5.53 -15.85 -16.70
N MET A 46 4.49 -15.66 -15.88
CA MET A 46 3.61 -14.51 -15.91
C MET A 46 4.07 -13.38 -15.00
N LEU A 47 4.73 -13.68 -13.88
CA LEU A 47 5.23 -12.66 -12.97
C LEU A 47 6.52 -12.06 -13.51
N THR A 48 6.52 -10.74 -13.67
CA THR A 48 7.71 -9.95 -14.03
C THR A 48 8.54 -9.56 -12.81
N SER A 49 7.89 -9.43 -11.64
CA SER A 49 8.52 -9.03 -10.39
C SER A 49 9.60 -10.01 -9.93
N LYS A 50 10.71 -9.47 -9.45
CA LYS A 50 11.85 -10.15 -8.83
C LYS A 50 12.08 -9.58 -7.43
N TRP A 51 11.09 -9.76 -6.55
CA TRP A 51 11.10 -9.18 -5.21
C TRP A 51 11.85 -10.03 -4.19
N ASN A 52 12.20 -9.42 -3.06
CA ASN A 52 12.96 -10.03 -1.98
C ASN A 52 12.34 -9.71 -0.61
N GLN A 53 12.93 -10.22 0.46
CA GLN A 53 12.41 -10.11 1.83
C GLN A 53 13.11 -9.05 2.69
N THR A 54 14.20 -8.48 2.20
CA THR A 54 15.00 -7.44 2.88
C THR A 54 14.70 -6.06 2.29
N HIS A 55 15.49 -5.04 2.63
CA HIS A 55 15.30 -3.69 2.10
C HIS A 55 15.33 -3.70 0.55
N PRO A 56 14.44 -2.95 -0.13
CA PRO A 56 13.45 -2.01 0.40
C PRO A 56 12.13 -2.64 0.88
N TYR A 57 11.86 -3.89 0.49
CA TYR A 57 10.59 -4.60 0.72
C TYR A 57 10.16 -4.68 2.20
N ASN A 58 11.11 -4.68 3.13
CA ASN A 58 10.82 -4.76 4.56
C ASN A 58 10.84 -3.40 5.30
N ALA A 59 10.87 -2.26 4.61
CA ALA A 59 11.03 -0.96 5.26
C ALA A 59 9.92 -0.66 6.30
N CYS A 60 8.69 -1.16 6.08
CA CYS A 60 7.58 -1.02 7.02
C CYS A 60 7.47 -2.16 8.06
N CYS A 61 8.27 -3.23 7.95
CA CYS A 61 8.24 -4.34 8.92
C CYS A 61 8.64 -3.88 10.32
N PRO A 62 8.23 -4.55 11.42
CA PRO A 62 8.59 -4.10 12.76
C PRO A 62 10.08 -4.32 13.04
N GLU A 63 10.60 -3.61 14.04
CA GLU A 63 11.97 -3.83 14.52
C GLU A 63 11.99 -4.78 15.71
N LEU A 64 12.94 -5.71 15.70
CA LEU A 64 13.27 -6.57 16.82
C LEU A 64 14.69 -6.24 17.28
N ASN A 65 14.85 -5.81 18.53
CA ASN A 65 16.15 -5.40 19.10
C ASN A 65 16.88 -4.31 18.27
N GLY A 66 16.12 -3.34 17.72
CA GLY A 66 16.67 -2.25 16.90
C GLY A 66 17.13 -2.68 15.49
N GLN A 67 16.73 -3.86 15.03
CA GLN A 67 16.98 -4.35 13.68
C GLN A 67 15.66 -4.65 12.97
N ARG A 68 15.56 -4.25 11.71
CA ARG A 68 14.37 -4.45 10.88
C ARG A 68 14.14 -5.95 10.62
N CYS A 69 12.96 -6.46 10.94
CA CYS A 69 12.58 -7.84 10.60
C CYS A 69 12.50 -8.02 9.07
N VAL A 70 12.72 -9.24 8.58
CA VAL A 70 12.46 -9.56 7.16
C VAL A 70 10.95 -9.66 6.91
N ALA A 71 10.52 -9.40 5.67
CA ALA A 71 9.09 -9.44 5.30
C ALA A 71 8.49 -10.85 5.45
N GLY A 72 9.25 -11.88 5.08
CA GLY A 72 8.81 -13.28 5.10
C GLY A 72 8.36 -13.78 3.72
N CYS A 73 8.62 -15.05 3.43
CA CYS A 73 8.38 -15.67 2.14
C CYS A 73 6.91 -15.61 1.70
N MET A 74 5.97 -15.86 2.62
CA MET A 74 4.53 -15.77 2.35
C MET A 74 4.11 -14.35 1.95
N ALA A 75 4.68 -13.34 2.60
CA ALA A 75 4.39 -11.95 2.26
C ALA A 75 4.93 -11.61 0.87
N THR A 76 6.16 -12.05 0.58
CA THR A 76 6.81 -11.80 -0.71
C THR A 76 6.09 -12.50 -1.87
N ALA A 77 5.76 -13.78 -1.73
CA ALA A 77 5.07 -14.53 -2.76
C ALA A 77 3.68 -13.94 -3.05
N GLN A 78 2.88 -13.65 -2.01
CA GLN A 78 1.56 -13.05 -2.21
C GLN A 78 1.65 -11.64 -2.78
N ALA A 79 2.55 -10.79 -2.28
CA ALA A 79 2.69 -9.43 -2.78
C ALA A 79 3.03 -9.41 -4.28
N GLN A 80 3.88 -10.33 -4.75
CA GLN A 80 4.18 -10.47 -6.18
C GLN A 80 2.97 -10.92 -7.01
N VAL A 81 2.17 -11.87 -6.51
CA VAL A 81 0.91 -12.27 -7.17
C VAL A 81 -0.09 -11.11 -7.19
N MET A 82 -0.16 -10.32 -6.13
CA MET A 82 -1.03 -9.14 -6.10
C MET A 82 -0.57 -8.04 -7.06
N TYR A 83 0.74 -7.84 -7.20
CA TYR A 83 1.32 -6.91 -8.16
C TYR A 83 1.09 -7.35 -9.61
N TYR A 84 1.11 -8.65 -9.92
CA TYR A 84 0.71 -9.16 -11.24
C TYR A 84 -0.71 -8.72 -11.63
N TRP A 85 -1.62 -8.70 -10.66
CA TRP A 85 -3.00 -8.25 -10.88
C TRP A 85 -3.19 -6.74 -10.72
N GLU A 86 -2.20 -6.04 -10.16
CA GLU A 86 -2.31 -4.65 -9.69
C GLU A 86 -3.63 -4.40 -8.91
N TYR A 87 -3.96 -5.33 -8.00
CA TYR A 87 -5.24 -5.36 -7.30
C TYR A 87 -5.10 -5.70 -5.81
N PRO A 88 -5.88 -5.06 -4.92
CA PRO A 88 -6.92 -4.04 -5.19
C PRO A 88 -6.37 -2.61 -5.22
N THR A 89 -7.17 -1.64 -5.70
CA THR A 89 -6.86 -0.20 -5.50
C THR A 89 -6.82 0.15 -4.02
N THR A 90 -7.77 -0.37 -3.23
CA THR A 90 -7.85 -0.20 -1.78
C THR A 90 -8.10 -1.54 -1.10
N GLY A 91 -7.42 -1.79 0.02
CA GLY A 91 -7.79 -2.89 0.91
C GLY A 91 -9.11 -2.63 1.64
N GLN A 92 -9.40 -3.46 2.65
CA GLN A 92 -10.57 -3.26 3.52
C GLN A 92 -10.37 -3.77 4.94
N GLY A 93 -11.01 -3.07 5.87
CA GLY A 93 -11.10 -3.49 7.26
C GLY A 93 -9.80 -3.29 8.03
N VAL A 94 -9.76 -3.86 9.23
CA VAL A 94 -8.66 -3.74 10.16
C VAL A 94 -8.29 -5.11 10.71
N ASN A 95 -7.03 -5.32 11.05
CA ASN A 95 -6.60 -6.51 11.77
C ASN A 95 -5.61 -6.15 12.88
N SER A 96 -5.71 -6.83 14.01
CA SER A 96 -4.77 -6.71 15.11
C SER A 96 -4.54 -8.06 15.79
N TYR A 97 -3.30 -8.33 16.17
CA TYR A 97 -2.91 -9.57 16.83
C TYR A 97 -1.66 -9.38 17.70
N SER A 98 -1.45 -10.32 18.62
CA SER A 98 -0.23 -10.38 19.42
C SER A 98 0.93 -10.96 18.60
N TRP A 99 1.99 -10.19 18.44
CA TRP A 99 3.26 -10.62 17.87
C TRP A 99 3.99 -11.54 18.86
N ARG A 100 3.85 -12.84 18.62
CA ARG A 100 4.23 -13.92 19.54
C ARG A 100 5.68 -13.86 20.02
N SER A 101 6.61 -13.40 19.18
CA SER A 101 8.04 -13.36 19.53
C SER A 101 8.37 -12.39 20.67
N VAL A 102 7.59 -11.31 20.85
CA VAL A 102 7.89 -10.27 21.86
C VAL A 102 6.69 -9.87 22.72
N ASN A 103 5.53 -10.50 22.53
CA ASN A 103 4.29 -10.22 23.27
C ASN A 103 3.82 -8.75 23.14
N GLU A 104 4.08 -8.15 21.98
CA GLU A 104 3.55 -6.83 21.58
C GLU A 104 2.34 -6.99 20.66
N TYR A 105 1.60 -5.91 20.40
CA TYR A 105 0.49 -5.92 19.45
C TYR A 105 0.89 -5.22 18.15
N LEU A 106 0.53 -5.84 17.05
CA LEU A 106 0.61 -5.22 15.73
C LEU A 106 -0.81 -4.99 15.21
N SER A 107 -0.98 -3.94 14.42
CA SER A 107 -2.25 -3.61 13.78
C SER A 107 -2.04 -2.96 12.42
N ALA A 108 -2.92 -3.29 11.47
CA ALA A 108 -3.07 -2.57 10.22
C ALA A 108 -4.52 -2.15 10.04
N ASP A 109 -4.68 -0.95 9.50
CA ASP A 109 -5.88 -0.54 8.78
C ASP A 109 -5.59 -0.72 7.29
N PHE A 110 -6.39 -1.56 6.63
CA PHE A 110 -6.26 -1.85 5.20
C PHE A 110 -7.14 -0.92 4.34
N ASN A 111 -7.92 -0.01 4.93
CA ASN A 111 -8.73 0.98 4.21
C ASN A 111 -7.85 2.14 3.67
N HIS A 112 -6.77 1.78 2.98
CA HIS A 112 -5.88 2.69 2.27
C HIS A 112 -5.56 2.10 0.90
N GLU A 113 -4.85 2.88 0.11
CA GLU A 113 -4.53 2.53 -1.26
C GLU A 113 -3.21 1.80 -1.42
N TYR A 114 -3.15 1.03 -2.49
CA TYR A 114 -1.93 0.43 -3.03
C TYR A 114 -1.56 1.16 -4.32
N TYR A 115 -0.41 1.84 -4.30
CA TYR A 115 0.10 2.60 -5.43
C TYR A 115 0.90 1.69 -6.37
N TRP A 116 0.19 0.88 -7.16
CA TRP A 116 0.78 -0.11 -8.07
C TRP A 116 1.75 0.50 -9.09
N ASP A 117 1.44 1.71 -9.57
CA ASP A 117 2.29 2.50 -10.49
C ASP A 117 3.65 2.93 -9.90
N ARG A 118 3.78 2.83 -8.57
CA ARG A 118 5.00 3.13 -7.81
C ARG A 118 5.75 1.86 -7.38
N MET A 119 5.22 0.68 -7.71
CA MET A 119 5.89 -0.59 -7.50
C MET A 119 6.57 -1.04 -8.80
N PHE A 120 7.79 -1.54 -8.71
CA PHE A 120 8.58 -1.94 -9.89
C PHE A 120 8.93 -3.41 -9.87
N ASP A 121 9.20 -3.97 -11.05
CA ASP A 121 9.62 -5.36 -11.20
C ASP A 121 10.88 -5.69 -10.39
N SER A 122 11.80 -4.73 -10.23
CA SER A 122 13.00 -4.90 -9.42
C SER A 122 13.47 -3.58 -8.82
N TYR A 123 14.16 -3.66 -7.69
CA TYR A 123 14.69 -2.51 -6.97
C TYR A 123 16.23 -2.58 -6.94
N THR A 124 16.85 -1.48 -7.35
CA THR A 124 18.29 -1.32 -7.57
C THR A 124 18.97 -0.45 -6.51
N GLY A 125 18.18 0.21 -5.65
CA GLY A 125 18.65 1.18 -4.66
C GLY A 125 18.65 2.63 -5.16
N SER A 126 18.09 2.88 -6.35
CA SER A 126 17.96 4.23 -6.92
C SER A 126 16.54 4.79 -6.82
N GLU A 127 15.63 4.01 -6.24
CA GLU A 127 14.21 4.33 -6.13
C GLU A 127 13.94 5.43 -5.12
N SER A 128 12.94 6.26 -5.42
CA SER A 128 12.42 7.31 -4.53
C SER A 128 11.80 6.73 -3.26
N GLN A 129 11.63 7.58 -2.23
CA GLN A 129 11.01 7.14 -0.98
C GLN A 129 9.57 6.66 -1.20
N GLU A 130 8.83 7.29 -2.11
CA GLU A 130 7.46 6.91 -2.47
C GLU A 130 7.39 5.51 -3.10
N GLN A 131 8.38 5.15 -3.91
CA GLN A 131 8.49 3.82 -4.53
C GLN A 131 8.89 2.74 -3.50
N ILE A 132 9.74 3.10 -2.55
CA ILE A 132 10.12 2.23 -1.42
C ILE A 132 8.90 2.00 -0.51
N ASP A 133 8.19 3.08 -0.15
CA ASP A 133 7.04 3.03 0.73
C ASP A 133 5.89 2.24 0.12
N ALA A 134 5.66 2.34 -1.20
CA ALA A 134 4.62 1.59 -1.90
C ALA A 134 4.80 0.06 -1.74
N VAL A 135 5.97 -0.47 -2.11
CA VAL A 135 6.22 -1.93 -2.01
C VAL A 135 6.34 -2.39 -0.56
N ALA A 136 6.96 -1.59 0.30
CA ALA A 136 7.13 -1.92 1.71
C ALA A 136 5.80 -1.96 2.46
N ARG A 137 4.87 -1.05 2.12
CA ARG A 137 3.53 -1.04 2.68
C ARG A 137 2.76 -2.30 2.29
N LEU A 138 2.74 -2.66 1.00
CA LEU A 138 2.11 -3.88 0.54
C LEU A 138 2.66 -5.13 1.26
N MET A 139 3.99 -5.27 1.31
CA MET A 139 4.66 -6.38 2.00
C MET A 139 4.24 -6.48 3.47
N PHE A 140 4.21 -5.35 4.17
CA PHE A 140 3.86 -5.30 5.58
C PHE A 140 2.37 -5.63 5.82
N ASP A 141 1.48 -5.10 4.98
CA ASP A 141 0.05 -5.38 5.07
C ASP A 141 -0.27 -6.84 4.80
N VAL A 142 0.35 -7.46 3.78
CA VAL A 142 0.19 -8.89 3.51
C VAL A 142 0.63 -9.72 4.73
N GLY A 143 1.74 -9.33 5.37
CA GLY A 143 2.18 -9.95 6.61
C GLY A 143 1.18 -9.79 7.75
N LEU A 144 0.69 -8.56 7.99
CA LEU A 144 -0.28 -8.28 9.06
C LEU A 144 -1.62 -8.95 8.82
N ALA A 145 -2.12 -8.98 7.59
CA ALA A 145 -3.34 -9.66 7.19
C ALA A 145 -3.32 -11.15 7.57
N ARG A 146 -2.13 -11.75 7.66
CA ARG A 146 -1.90 -13.15 8.00
C ARG A 146 -1.39 -13.38 9.43
N ASN A 147 -1.37 -12.36 10.28
CA ASN A 147 -0.81 -12.46 11.63
C ASN A 147 0.64 -12.97 11.63
N MET A 148 1.50 -12.40 10.77
CA MET A 148 2.90 -12.77 10.61
C MET A 148 3.67 -12.76 11.94
N ASN A 149 4.39 -13.83 12.24
CA ASN A 149 5.35 -13.79 13.32
C ASN A 149 6.69 -13.28 12.79
N TYR A 150 6.92 -11.97 12.90
CA TYR A 150 8.12 -11.32 12.39
C TYR A 150 9.38 -11.76 13.14
N GLY A 151 10.49 -11.87 12.41
CA GLY A 151 11.81 -12.19 12.94
C GLY A 151 12.94 -11.65 12.07
N LEU A 152 14.17 -11.68 12.58
CA LEU A 152 15.35 -11.10 11.93
C LEU A 152 15.91 -11.96 10.79
N THR A 153 15.81 -13.28 10.93
CA THR A 153 16.33 -14.25 9.94
C THR A 153 15.22 -14.98 9.20
N GLY A 154 13.96 -14.73 9.58
CA GLY A 154 12.79 -15.38 9.01
C GLY A 154 11.52 -14.89 9.70
N SER A 155 10.49 -14.65 8.88
CA SER A 155 9.16 -14.27 9.32
C SER A 155 8.16 -15.30 8.81
N PHE A 156 7.31 -15.82 9.69
CA PHE A 156 6.52 -17.02 9.40
C PHE A 156 5.04 -16.84 9.70
N THR A 157 4.20 -17.42 8.85
CA THR A 157 2.75 -17.53 9.05
C THR A 157 2.18 -18.76 8.36
N ALA A 158 0.95 -19.13 8.71
CA ALA A 158 0.24 -20.24 8.08
C ALA A 158 -0.23 -19.89 6.65
N PRO A 159 -0.21 -20.85 5.71
CA PRO A 159 -0.47 -20.59 4.29
C PRO A 159 -1.85 -20.03 3.94
N ASN A 160 -2.92 -20.29 4.71
CA ASN A 160 -4.25 -19.69 4.50
C ASN A 160 -4.76 -18.93 5.74
N ARG A 161 -3.85 -18.28 6.48
CA ARG A 161 -4.27 -17.54 7.68
C ARG A 161 -5.21 -16.39 7.33
N ASN A 162 -6.31 -16.29 8.09
CA ASN A 162 -7.35 -15.27 7.99
C ASN A 162 -8.03 -15.14 6.61
N ASN A 163 -7.82 -16.07 5.69
CA ASN A 163 -8.27 -15.94 4.30
C ASN A 163 -7.89 -14.57 3.70
N SER A 164 -6.65 -14.14 3.91
CA SER A 164 -6.23 -12.73 3.76
C SER A 164 -6.61 -12.07 2.43
N LEU A 165 -6.45 -12.80 1.31
CA LEU A 165 -6.79 -12.34 -0.04
C LEU A 165 -8.25 -11.87 -0.14
N VAL A 166 -9.16 -12.64 0.44
CA VAL A 166 -10.59 -12.34 0.44
C VAL A 166 -10.94 -11.31 1.52
N ALA A 167 -10.44 -11.52 2.74
CA ALA A 167 -10.85 -10.76 3.91
C ALA A 167 -10.40 -9.29 3.85
N PHE A 168 -9.17 -9.03 3.40
CA PHE A 168 -8.55 -7.70 3.45
C PHE A 168 -8.21 -7.13 2.07
N PHE A 169 -8.07 -7.98 1.05
CA PHE A 169 -7.63 -7.58 -0.28
C PHE A 169 -8.68 -7.78 -1.39
N LYS A 170 -9.93 -8.11 -1.03
CA LYS A 170 -11.09 -8.14 -1.94
C LYS A 170 -11.00 -9.11 -3.12
N TYR A 171 -10.09 -10.10 -3.08
CA TYR A 171 -10.00 -11.13 -4.12
C TYR A 171 -11.26 -12.01 -4.15
N SER A 172 -11.42 -12.76 -5.25
CA SER A 172 -12.56 -13.66 -5.46
C SER A 172 -12.82 -14.56 -4.25
N GLN A 173 -14.10 -14.78 -3.94
CA GLN A 173 -14.53 -15.74 -2.92
C GLN A 173 -14.15 -17.19 -3.26
N ASP A 174 -13.76 -17.44 -4.52
CA ASP A 174 -13.35 -18.75 -5.00
C ASP A 174 -11.91 -19.11 -4.62
N VAL A 175 -11.15 -18.18 -4.02
CA VAL A 175 -9.81 -18.45 -3.45
C VAL A 175 -9.90 -19.68 -2.55
N ARG A 176 -9.09 -20.69 -2.87
CA ARG A 176 -9.19 -22.00 -2.23
C ARG A 176 -7.84 -22.48 -1.74
N PHE A 177 -7.81 -22.91 -0.49
CA PHE A 177 -6.69 -23.65 0.08
C PHE A 177 -6.84 -25.15 -0.20
N ILE A 178 -5.81 -25.76 -0.74
CA ILE A 178 -5.77 -27.18 -1.10
C ILE A 178 -4.48 -27.81 -0.56
N ASN A 179 -4.54 -29.10 -0.16
CA ASN A 179 -3.36 -29.83 0.30
C ASN A 179 -2.90 -30.80 -0.78
N ARG A 180 -1.58 -30.97 -0.89
CA ARG A 180 -0.98 -31.97 -1.78
C ARG A 180 -1.50 -33.38 -1.47
N ALA A 181 -1.71 -33.70 -0.20
CA ALA A 181 -2.18 -35.01 0.27
C ALA A 181 -3.56 -35.41 -0.28
N ASP A 182 -4.35 -34.44 -0.77
CA ASP A 182 -5.69 -34.70 -1.32
C ASP A 182 -5.64 -35.22 -2.78
N TYR A 183 -4.46 -35.29 -3.39
CA TYR A 183 -4.24 -35.67 -4.79
C TYR A 183 -3.48 -37.00 -4.90
N VAL A 184 -3.94 -37.87 -5.80
CA VAL A 184 -3.45 -39.26 -5.90
C VAL A 184 -2.00 -39.32 -6.37
N SER A 185 -1.62 -38.51 -7.37
CA SER A 185 -0.28 -38.50 -7.95
C SER A 185 0.29 -37.09 -8.06
N TRP A 186 1.60 -37.00 -8.35
CA TRP A 186 2.22 -35.72 -8.67
C TRP A 186 1.74 -35.15 -10.01
N ALA A 187 1.27 -36.00 -10.93
CA ALA A 187 0.63 -35.56 -12.15
C ALA A 187 -0.72 -34.86 -11.86
N ASP A 188 -1.55 -35.43 -10.98
CA ASP A 188 -2.81 -34.79 -10.58
C ASP A 188 -2.57 -33.46 -9.86
N TRP A 189 -1.52 -33.39 -9.03
CA TRP A 189 -1.11 -32.14 -8.38
C TRP A 189 -0.62 -31.11 -9.40
N PHE A 190 0.19 -31.52 -10.37
CA PHE A 190 0.64 -30.66 -11.48
C PHE A 190 -0.54 -30.11 -12.30
N ASP A 191 -1.53 -30.95 -12.60
CA ASP A 191 -2.69 -30.56 -13.41
C ASP A 191 -3.48 -29.41 -12.79
N VAL A 192 -3.47 -29.28 -11.45
CA VAL A 192 -4.01 -28.10 -10.77
C VAL A 192 -3.30 -26.83 -11.19
N PHE A 193 -1.96 -26.79 -11.11
CA PHE A 193 -1.18 -25.61 -11.49
C PHE A 193 -1.34 -25.31 -12.97
N LYS A 194 -1.33 -26.35 -13.80
CA LYS A 194 -1.58 -26.22 -15.23
C LYS A 194 -2.90 -25.51 -15.52
N GLU A 195 -4.01 -25.98 -14.94
CA GLU A 195 -5.33 -25.36 -15.11
C GLU A 195 -5.31 -23.89 -14.68
N GLN A 196 -4.71 -23.58 -13.54
CA GLN A 196 -4.61 -22.20 -13.05
C GLN A 196 -3.82 -21.31 -14.02
N MET A 197 -2.69 -21.79 -14.54
CA MET A 197 -1.87 -21.02 -15.49
C MET A 197 -2.59 -20.85 -16.85
N GLU A 198 -3.38 -21.83 -17.29
CA GLU A 198 -4.20 -21.73 -18.52
C GLU A 198 -5.30 -20.66 -18.40
N HIS A 199 -5.72 -20.35 -17.17
CA HIS A 199 -6.60 -19.24 -16.86
C HIS A 199 -5.86 -17.91 -16.62
N GLY A 200 -4.53 -17.91 -16.62
CA GLY A 200 -3.71 -16.74 -16.30
C GLY A 200 -3.71 -16.38 -14.82
N TRP A 201 -3.87 -17.38 -13.93
CA TRP A 201 -3.99 -17.20 -12.48
C TRP A 201 -2.75 -17.74 -11.75
N PRO A 202 -1.76 -16.89 -11.42
CA PRO A 202 -0.65 -17.28 -10.56
C PRO A 202 -1.13 -17.79 -9.21
N VAL A 203 -0.42 -18.76 -8.63
CA VAL A 203 -0.80 -19.39 -7.36
C VAL A 203 0.29 -19.24 -6.31
N LEU A 204 -0.11 -19.33 -5.04
CA LEU A 204 0.84 -19.41 -3.93
C LEU A 204 1.03 -20.87 -3.55
N LEU A 205 2.27 -21.33 -3.57
CA LEU A 205 2.64 -22.68 -3.19
C LEU A 205 3.48 -22.65 -1.91
N TYR A 206 3.08 -23.45 -0.95
CA TYR A 206 3.82 -23.72 0.27
C TYR A 206 4.47 -25.10 0.15
N ILE A 207 5.79 -25.13 0.27
CA ILE A 207 6.61 -26.33 0.12
C ILE A 207 7.39 -26.62 1.40
N TYR A 208 7.58 -27.91 1.70
CA TYR A 208 8.35 -28.37 2.85
C TYR A 208 9.49 -29.30 2.45
N GLY A 209 10.69 -29.01 2.96
CA GLY A 209 11.86 -29.85 2.78
C GLY A 209 11.93 -30.92 3.87
N ILE A 210 11.58 -32.18 3.55
CA ILE A 210 11.60 -33.28 4.53
C ILE A 210 12.99 -33.48 5.14
N LYS A 211 14.06 -33.25 4.36
CA LYS A 211 15.45 -33.40 4.81
C LYS A 211 15.93 -32.22 5.67
N SER A 212 15.57 -30.99 5.29
CA SER A 212 16.01 -29.78 5.99
C SER A 212 15.16 -29.48 7.22
N GLY A 213 13.88 -29.85 7.19
CA GLY A 213 12.88 -29.42 8.17
C GLY A 213 12.36 -28.00 7.91
N ASP A 214 12.79 -27.37 6.82
CA ASP A 214 12.43 -26.00 6.47
C ASP A 214 11.17 -25.97 5.62
N SER A 215 10.43 -24.87 5.71
CA SER A 215 9.30 -24.57 4.84
C SER A 215 9.52 -23.27 4.09
N HIS A 216 9.04 -23.21 2.85
CA HIS A 216 9.13 -22.01 2.02
C HIS A 216 7.80 -21.75 1.32
N ALA A 217 7.57 -20.48 0.99
CA ALA A 217 6.42 -20.05 0.23
C ALA A 217 6.89 -19.34 -1.03
N VAL A 218 6.34 -19.76 -2.17
CA VAL A 218 6.75 -19.34 -3.51
C VAL A 218 5.52 -19.01 -4.35
N ALA A 219 5.72 -18.26 -5.42
CA ALA A 219 4.70 -18.08 -6.44
C ALA A 219 4.96 -19.05 -7.59
N VAL A 220 3.92 -19.72 -8.07
CA VAL A 220 3.95 -20.50 -9.31
C VAL A 220 3.17 -19.72 -10.35
N ASP A 221 3.83 -19.42 -11.46
CA ASP A 221 3.36 -18.45 -12.45
C ASP A 221 3.61 -18.90 -13.90
N GLY A 222 3.95 -20.16 -14.10
CA GLY A 222 4.06 -20.75 -15.43
C GLY A 222 4.15 -22.27 -15.35
N TYR A 223 4.02 -22.93 -16.48
CA TYR A 223 4.27 -24.36 -16.58
C TYR A 223 4.84 -24.72 -17.95
N ARG A 224 5.52 -25.86 -18.02
CA ARG A 224 5.85 -26.51 -19.29
C ARG A 224 5.87 -28.01 -19.13
N VAL A 225 5.60 -28.71 -20.23
CA VAL A 225 5.87 -30.15 -20.35
C VAL A 225 7.01 -30.32 -21.35
N GLU A 226 8.18 -30.70 -20.86
CA GLU A 226 9.40 -30.83 -21.68
C GLU A 226 9.96 -32.25 -21.55
N ALA A 227 10.17 -32.93 -22.68
CA ALA A 227 10.60 -34.33 -22.74
C ALA A 227 9.76 -35.31 -21.89
N GLY A 228 8.48 -35.00 -21.65
CA GLY A 228 7.56 -35.80 -20.83
C GLY A 228 7.66 -35.54 -19.32
N VAL A 229 8.40 -34.51 -18.91
CA VAL A 229 8.50 -34.03 -17.53
C VAL A 229 7.56 -32.84 -17.33
N ASN A 230 6.71 -32.94 -16.32
CA ASN A 230 5.81 -31.88 -15.92
C ASN A 230 6.56 -30.90 -15.01
N GLN A 231 6.68 -29.65 -15.45
CA GLN A 231 7.43 -28.62 -14.73
C GLN A 231 6.59 -27.37 -14.51
N VAL A 232 6.72 -26.77 -13.33
CA VAL A 232 6.18 -25.45 -13.02
C VAL A 232 7.30 -24.43 -12.94
N HIS A 233 7.06 -23.23 -13.45
CA HIS A 233 7.95 -22.11 -13.16
C HIS A 233 7.68 -21.60 -11.74
N VAL A 234 8.74 -21.35 -10.99
CA VAL A 234 8.67 -20.92 -9.60
C VAL A 234 9.44 -19.62 -9.44
N ASN A 235 8.76 -18.58 -8.94
CA ASN A 235 9.39 -17.40 -8.40
C ASN A 235 9.64 -17.60 -6.89
N MET A 236 10.93 -17.61 -6.52
CA MET A 236 11.37 -17.94 -5.16
C MET A 236 11.19 -16.81 -4.15
N GLY A 237 10.95 -15.57 -4.62
CA GLY A 237 10.92 -14.39 -3.77
C GLY A 237 12.30 -14.03 -3.19
N TRP A 238 13.37 -14.35 -3.93
CA TRP A 238 14.77 -14.09 -3.55
C TRP A 238 15.48 -13.14 -4.51
N GLY A 239 14.76 -12.16 -5.07
CA GLY A 239 15.34 -11.21 -6.01
C GLY A 239 15.66 -11.82 -7.37
N GLY A 240 14.93 -12.87 -7.77
CA GLY A 240 15.18 -13.63 -9.01
C GLY A 240 16.22 -14.75 -8.89
N LEU A 241 16.90 -14.86 -7.74
CA LEU A 241 17.80 -15.99 -7.51
C LEU A 241 17.01 -17.30 -7.43
N ALA A 242 17.43 -18.28 -8.23
CA ALA A 242 16.80 -19.61 -8.33
C ALA A 242 15.34 -19.58 -8.79
N ASP A 243 14.92 -18.53 -9.49
CA ASP A 243 13.69 -18.59 -10.28
C ASP A 243 13.95 -19.48 -11.51
N ASP A 244 13.20 -20.56 -11.66
CA ASP A 244 13.34 -21.49 -12.79
C ASP A 244 12.12 -22.43 -12.88
N TYR A 245 12.15 -23.31 -13.89
CA TYR A 245 11.27 -24.46 -14.02
C TYR A 245 11.74 -25.63 -13.17
N TYR A 246 10.87 -26.07 -12.26
CA TYR A 246 11.09 -27.21 -11.37
C TYR A 246 10.07 -28.31 -11.63
N SER A 247 10.46 -29.55 -11.39
CA SER A 247 9.48 -30.63 -11.24
C SER A 247 8.68 -30.37 -9.96
N ILE A 248 7.35 -30.52 -10.00
CA ILE A 248 6.47 -30.15 -8.88
C ILE A 248 6.72 -31.01 -7.61
N ASP A 249 7.35 -32.17 -7.76
CA ASP A 249 7.75 -33.08 -6.67
C ASP A 249 9.14 -32.77 -6.09
N ASN A 250 9.89 -31.85 -6.71
CA ASN A 250 11.20 -31.43 -6.25
C ASN A 250 11.51 -29.98 -6.68
N ILE A 251 11.06 -29.03 -5.86
CA ILE A 251 11.37 -27.61 -6.00
C ILE A 251 12.53 -27.30 -5.07
N TYR A 252 13.73 -27.14 -5.62
CA TYR A 252 14.92 -26.75 -4.86
C TYR A 252 15.22 -27.67 -3.64
N ASP A 253 15.21 -29.00 -3.87
CA ASP A 253 15.35 -30.03 -2.82
C ASP A 253 14.22 -30.05 -1.77
N MET A 254 13.11 -29.36 -2.05
CA MET A 254 11.90 -29.34 -1.25
C MET A 254 10.73 -30.00 -2.00
N GLY A 255 9.80 -30.56 -1.23
CA GLY A 255 8.66 -31.31 -1.77
C GLY A 255 8.19 -32.34 -0.75
N SER A 256 6.91 -32.30 -0.41
CA SER A 256 6.30 -33.16 0.59
C SER A 256 4.85 -33.49 0.26
N ILE A 257 4.56 -34.78 0.10
CA ILE A 257 3.19 -35.27 -0.10
C ILE A 257 2.28 -34.86 1.07
N GLU A 258 2.82 -34.87 2.29
CA GLU A 258 2.04 -34.68 3.52
C GLU A 258 1.81 -33.21 3.90
N ILE A 259 2.71 -32.30 3.48
CA ILE A 259 2.76 -30.93 4.02
C ILE A 259 2.53 -29.88 2.94
N ASP A 260 2.91 -30.15 1.68
CA ASP A 260 2.78 -29.15 0.64
C ASP A 260 1.31 -28.75 0.46
N SER A 261 1.08 -27.47 0.21
CA SER A 261 -0.26 -26.93 0.06
C SER A 261 -0.23 -25.69 -0.83
N ALA A 262 -1.36 -25.37 -1.44
CA ALA A 262 -1.45 -24.22 -2.33
C ALA A 262 -2.69 -23.38 -2.03
N LEU A 263 -2.59 -22.08 -2.32
CA LEU A 263 -3.73 -21.20 -2.54
C LEU A 263 -3.91 -21.03 -4.05
N ILE A 264 -5.04 -21.49 -4.54
CA ILE A 264 -5.46 -21.39 -5.95
C ILE A 264 -6.65 -20.45 -6.10
N ASN A 265 -7.06 -20.19 -7.32
CA ASN A 265 -8.14 -19.27 -7.70
C ASN A 265 -7.86 -17.84 -7.22
N ILE A 266 -6.61 -17.40 -7.34
CA ILE A 266 -6.20 -16.06 -6.95
C ILE A 266 -6.36 -15.14 -8.15
N TYR A 267 -7.56 -14.58 -8.27
CA TYR A 267 -7.90 -13.58 -9.26
C TYR A 267 -8.82 -12.52 -8.63
N PRO A 268 -8.77 -11.26 -9.08
CA PRO A 268 -9.76 -10.25 -8.73
C PRO A 268 -11.17 -10.75 -9.05
N PRO A 269 -12.20 -10.39 -8.27
CA PRO A 269 -13.56 -10.85 -8.51
C PRO A 269 -14.01 -10.56 -9.95
N ASP A 270 -14.79 -11.48 -10.52
CA ASP A 270 -15.25 -11.39 -11.90
C ASP A 270 -16.17 -10.16 -12.09
N CYS A 271 -15.64 -9.14 -12.76
CA CYS A 271 -16.36 -7.91 -13.07
C CYS A 271 -17.18 -8.01 -14.37
N THR A 272 -17.32 -9.20 -14.98
CA THR A 272 -18.09 -9.38 -16.23
C THR A 272 -19.57 -8.99 -16.09
N ASN A 273 -20.14 -9.03 -14.89
CA ASN A 273 -21.49 -8.56 -14.58
C ASN A 273 -21.50 -7.23 -13.80
N THR A 274 -20.60 -6.32 -14.16
CA THR A 274 -20.52 -4.97 -13.60
C THR A 274 -20.33 -3.95 -14.73
N GLY A 275 -20.47 -2.67 -14.43
CA GLY A 275 -20.03 -1.58 -15.30
C GLY A 275 -18.91 -0.78 -14.67
N ASP A 276 -18.47 0.25 -15.37
CA ASP A 276 -17.46 1.20 -14.88
C ASP A 276 -17.93 2.65 -15.01
N ILE A 277 -17.32 3.53 -14.23
CA ILE A 277 -17.42 4.98 -14.36
C ILE A 277 -16.02 5.52 -14.68
N SER A 278 -15.89 6.34 -15.70
CA SER A 278 -14.62 6.98 -16.05
C SER A 278 -14.79 8.41 -16.52
N GLY A 279 -13.74 9.19 -16.32
CA GLY A 279 -13.70 10.60 -16.70
C GLY A 279 -12.32 11.20 -16.55
N LYS A 280 -12.23 12.49 -16.87
CA LYS A 280 -11.03 13.30 -16.81
C LYS A 280 -11.25 14.54 -15.95
N ILE A 281 -10.27 14.87 -15.12
CA ILE A 281 -10.29 16.04 -14.25
C ILE A 281 -9.19 17.00 -14.65
N THR A 282 -9.54 18.29 -14.79
CA THR A 282 -8.61 19.37 -15.13
C THR A 282 -8.78 20.58 -14.23
N ASP A 283 -7.84 21.53 -14.28
CA ASP A 283 -8.06 22.88 -13.77
C ASP A 283 -8.82 23.75 -14.79
N GLU A 284 -9.16 24.99 -14.41
CA GLU A 284 -9.90 25.96 -15.25
C GLU A 284 -9.16 26.36 -16.55
N ILE A 285 -7.85 26.14 -16.63
CA ILE A 285 -7.04 26.42 -17.84
C ILE A 285 -6.76 25.16 -18.68
N GLY A 286 -7.28 24.00 -18.25
CA GLY A 286 -7.25 22.74 -18.97
C GLY A 286 -6.03 21.85 -18.69
N ASN A 287 -5.22 22.15 -17.66
CA ASN A 287 -4.17 21.23 -17.24
C ASN A 287 -4.79 20.00 -16.55
N PRO A 288 -4.31 18.79 -16.83
CA PRO A 288 -4.78 17.60 -16.12
C PRO A 288 -4.41 17.67 -14.64
N LEU A 289 -5.36 17.33 -13.78
CA LEU A 289 -5.13 17.22 -12.34
C LEU A 289 -4.90 15.76 -11.99
N LYS A 290 -3.69 15.44 -11.53
CA LYS A 290 -3.36 14.15 -10.91
C LYS A 290 -3.72 14.17 -9.44
N ASP A 291 -3.82 12.99 -8.84
CA ASP A 291 -4.08 12.87 -7.39
C ASP A 291 -5.42 13.52 -6.95
N VAL A 292 -6.43 13.60 -7.83
CA VAL A 292 -7.83 13.85 -7.45
C VAL A 292 -8.52 12.51 -7.22
N HIS A 293 -9.26 12.42 -6.11
CA HIS A 293 -9.91 11.20 -5.68
C HIS A 293 -11.41 11.25 -6.04
N ALA A 294 -11.79 10.56 -7.11
CA ALA A 294 -13.20 10.35 -7.46
C ALA A 294 -13.79 9.29 -6.52
N LYS A 295 -14.64 9.72 -5.59
CA LYS A 295 -15.33 8.86 -4.61
C LYS A 295 -16.77 8.63 -5.05
N ILE A 296 -17.17 7.37 -5.16
CA ILE A 296 -18.45 6.93 -5.67
C ILE A 296 -19.32 6.50 -4.49
N TYR A 297 -20.49 7.12 -4.38
CA TYR A 297 -21.49 6.87 -3.34
C TYR A 297 -22.77 6.31 -3.95
N ASP A 298 -23.44 5.41 -3.24
CA ASP A 298 -24.81 5.02 -3.58
C ASP A 298 -25.82 6.13 -3.23
N GLN A 299 -27.11 5.87 -3.42
CA GLN A 299 -28.17 6.85 -3.14
C GLN A 299 -28.42 7.10 -1.65
N ASP A 300 -27.88 6.24 -0.77
CA ASP A 300 -28.01 6.32 0.68
C ASP A 300 -26.75 6.91 1.35
N GLU A 301 -25.87 7.55 0.55
CA GLU A 301 -24.61 8.17 0.98
C GLU A 301 -23.57 7.16 1.52
N ASN A 302 -23.74 5.87 1.21
CA ASN A 302 -22.69 4.90 1.51
C ASN A 302 -21.60 4.98 0.46
N HIS A 303 -20.35 5.05 0.90
CA HIS A 303 -19.20 4.94 0.01
C HIS A 303 -19.14 3.52 -0.57
N VAL A 304 -19.05 3.44 -1.90
CA VAL A 304 -19.06 2.18 -2.66
C VAL A 304 -17.67 1.88 -3.22
N LYS A 305 -17.06 2.87 -3.86
CA LYS A 305 -15.79 2.72 -4.57
C LYS A 305 -15.08 4.07 -4.72
N SER A 306 -13.83 4.00 -5.11
CA SER A 306 -12.98 5.13 -5.40
C SER A 306 -12.08 4.87 -6.60
N ALA A 307 -11.68 5.93 -7.29
CA ALA A 307 -10.64 5.91 -8.31
C ALA A 307 -9.84 7.22 -8.26
N TRP A 308 -8.54 7.15 -8.55
CA TRP A 308 -7.69 8.34 -8.65
C TRP A 308 -7.45 8.71 -10.09
N THR A 309 -7.24 10.00 -10.30
CA THR A 309 -6.75 10.50 -11.57
C THR A 309 -5.25 10.22 -11.72
N ASP A 310 -4.88 9.66 -12.87
CA ASP A 310 -3.50 9.51 -13.31
C ASP A 310 -2.81 10.86 -13.65
N ASN A 311 -1.55 10.83 -14.10
CA ASN A 311 -0.81 12.03 -14.53
C ASN A 311 -1.44 12.78 -15.71
N ALA A 312 -2.35 12.15 -16.44
CA ALA A 312 -3.11 12.75 -17.54
C ALA A 312 -4.53 13.17 -17.10
N GLY A 313 -4.84 13.07 -15.81
CA GLY A 313 -6.09 13.49 -15.20
C GLY A 313 -7.21 12.46 -15.33
N ASN A 314 -6.95 11.25 -15.83
CA ASN A 314 -8.00 10.26 -16.09
C ASN A 314 -8.18 9.32 -14.90
N PHE A 315 -9.43 8.99 -14.58
CA PHE A 315 -9.77 7.97 -13.58
C PHE A 315 -10.72 6.92 -14.16
N VAL A 316 -10.66 5.70 -13.60
CA VAL A 316 -11.59 4.61 -13.90
C VAL A 316 -11.98 3.92 -12.59
N ALA A 317 -13.27 3.98 -12.25
CA ALA A 317 -13.89 3.21 -11.19
C ALA A 317 -14.62 2.02 -11.81
N ASP A 318 -13.93 0.90 -11.93
CA ASP A 318 -14.43 -0.36 -12.50
C ASP A 318 -15.32 -1.14 -11.53
N CYS A 319 -15.83 -2.30 -11.94
CA CYS A 319 -16.49 -3.27 -11.05
C CYS A 319 -17.66 -2.72 -10.21
N LEU A 320 -18.44 -1.79 -10.77
CA LEU A 320 -19.64 -1.23 -10.15
C LEU A 320 -20.87 -2.04 -10.55
N ASN A 321 -21.70 -2.43 -9.57
CA ASN A 321 -22.98 -3.06 -9.87
C ASN A 321 -23.87 -2.12 -10.70
N GLU A 322 -24.85 -2.68 -11.42
CA GLU A 322 -25.89 -1.86 -12.05
C GLU A 322 -26.58 -1.01 -10.98
N GLY A 323 -26.72 0.28 -11.25
CA GLY A 323 -27.29 1.19 -10.27
C GLY A 323 -27.02 2.65 -10.58
N THR A 324 -27.42 3.50 -9.65
CA THR A 324 -27.29 4.95 -9.76
C THR A 324 -26.42 5.45 -8.63
N TYR A 325 -25.39 6.22 -8.97
CA TYR A 325 -24.35 6.68 -8.06
C TYR A 325 -24.22 8.20 -8.08
N LYS A 326 -23.61 8.74 -7.03
CA LYS A 326 -23.16 10.13 -6.94
C LYS A 326 -21.64 10.15 -6.77
N ILE A 327 -20.97 11.09 -7.42
CA ILE A 327 -19.51 11.17 -7.42
C ILE A 327 -19.08 12.46 -6.76
N PHE A 328 -18.15 12.34 -5.81
CA PHE A 328 -17.45 13.46 -5.19
C PHE A 328 -16.00 13.46 -5.65
N PHE A 329 -15.55 14.57 -6.21
CA PHE A 329 -14.17 14.78 -6.63
C PHE A 329 -13.41 15.45 -5.50
N ASP A 330 -12.67 14.66 -4.73
CA ASP A 330 -11.89 15.14 -3.60
C ASP A 330 -10.48 15.54 -4.05
N ALA A 331 -10.22 16.84 -4.07
CA ALA A 331 -8.98 17.44 -4.52
C ALA A 331 -7.93 17.62 -3.42
N SER A 332 -8.17 17.11 -2.21
CA SER A 332 -7.32 17.35 -1.04
C SER A 332 -5.86 16.91 -1.19
N GLN A 333 -5.55 16.03 -2.15
CA GLN A 333 -4.19 15.60 -2.49
C GLN A 333 -3.68 16.16 -3.84
N ALA A 334 -4.54 16.80 -4.62
CA ALA A 334 -4.20 17.36 -5.94
C ALA A 334 -3.60 18.77 -5.86
N GLY A 335 -3.54 19.36 -4.66
CA GLY A 335 -3.05 20.71 -4.40
C GLY A 335 -4.14 21.64 -3.86
N ASP A 336 -3.98 22.93 -4.08
CA ASP A 336 -4.95 23.95 -3.70
C ASP A 336 -6.10 23.98 -4.71
N TYR A 337 -6.96 22.96 -4.71
CA TYR A 337 -8.18 22.94 -5.54
C TYR A 337 -9.41 22.71 -4.66
N LEU A 338 -10.56 23.25 -5.09
CA LEU A 338 -11.84 23.03 -4.44
C LEU A 338 -12.39 21.67 -4.85
N SER A 339 -12.67 20.82 -3.86
CA SER A 339 -13.43 19.59 -4.05
C SER A 339 -14.90 19.91 -4.33
N GLU A 340 -15.54 19.12 -5.17
CA GLU A 340 -16.93 19.32 -5.57
C GLU A 340 -17.65 18.00 -5.87
N TRP A 341 -18.98 18.04 -5.91
CA TRP A 341 -19.79 16.93 -6.41
C TRP A 341 -20.01 17.08 -7.92
N HIS A 342 -20.21 15.95 -8.59
CA HIS A 342 -20.37 15.89 -10.04
C HIS A 342 -21.35 16.93 -10.61
N ASN A 343 -20.91 17.59 -11.69
CA ASN A 343 -21.55 18.75 -12.36
C ASN A 343 -21.63 20.01 -11.47
N ASP A 344 -20.49 20.40 -10.87
CA ASP A 344 -20.32 21.64 -10.10
C ASP A 344 -21.34 21.78 -8.94
N ARG A 345 -21.66 20.66 -8.27
CA ARG A 345 -22.63 20.64 -7.17
C ARG A 345 -21.93 20.74 -5.82
N ASP A 346 -22.58 21.42 -4.89
CA ASP A 346 -22.01 21.74 -3.57
C ASP A 346 -22.30 20.69 -2.49
N SER A 347 -23.14 19.72 -2.79
CA SER A 347 -23.66 18.76 -1.82
C SER A 347 -24.09 17.45 -2.47
N PHE A 348 -24.08 16.37 -1.69
CA PHE A 348 -24.59 15.07 -2.11
C PHE A 348 -26.01 15.18 -2.64
N ASP A 349 -26.92 15.87 -1.94
CA ASP A 349 -28.32 16.01 -2.34
C ASP A 349 -28.51 16.72 -3.68
N ALA A 350 -27.67 17.72 -3.99
CA ALA A 350 -27.70 18.45 -5.24
C ALA A 350 -26.96 17.74 -6.39
N ALA A 351 -26.08 16.79 -6.08
CA ALA A 351 -25.26 16.06 -7.05
C ALA A 351 -26.10 15.35 -8.11
N ASP A 352 -25.75 15.56 -9.37
CA ASP A 352 -26.37 14.84 -10.47
C ASP A 352 -25.96 13.36 -10.43
N SER A 353 -26.92 12.50 -10.72
CA SER A 353 -26.75 11.05 -10.61
C SER A 353 -26.15 10.43 -11.88
N VAL A 354 -25.20 9.51 -11.70
CA VAL A 354 -24.58 8.73 -12.79
C VAL A 354 -25.10 7.30 -12.75
N SER A 355 -25.66 6.84 -13.86
CA SER A 355 -26.19 5.47 -13.99
C SER A 355 -25.13 4.55 -14.57
N VAL A 356 -24.85 3.45 -13.88
CA VAL A 356 -23.98 2.37 -14.34
C VAL A 356 -24.84 1.24 -14.86
N ILE A 357 -24.50 0.76 -16.05
CA ILE A 357 -25.14 -0.38 -16.70
C ILE A 357 -24.11 -1.51 -16.82
N ILE A 358 -24.52 -2.72 -16.49
CA ILE A 358 -23.66 -3.91 -16.59
C ILE A 358 -23.17 -4.12 -18.03
N GLY A 359 -21.87 -4.42 -18.18
CA GLY A 359 -21.23 -4.67 -19.46
C GLY A 359 -21.01 -3.41 -20.30
N SER A 360 -21.17 -2.22 -19.71
CA SER A 360 -20.94 -0.94 -20.37
C SER A 360 -20.05 -0.03 -19.53
N SER A 361 -19.21 0.74 -20.21
CA SER A 361 -18.43 1.83 -19.63
C SER A 361 -19.23 3.11 -19.61
N THR A 362 -19.38 3.72 -18.43
CA THR A 362 -20.02 5.02 -18.24
C THR A 362 -18.94 6.10 -18.28
N THR A 363 -18.64 6.57 -19.49
CA THR A 363 -17.54 7.51 -19.75
C THR A 363 -18.00 8.97 -19.74
N GLY A 364 -17.05 9.90 -19.61
CA GLY A 364 -17.31 11.35 -19.71
C GLY A 364 -17.83 11.97 -18.42
N ILE A 365 -17.56 11.31 -17.29
CA ILE A 365 -17.85 11.85 -15.95
C ILE A 365 -16.68 12.75 -15.55
N ASP A 366 -16.53 13.84 -16.31
CA ASP A 366 -15.41 14.79 -16.22
C ASP A 366 -15.69 15.87 -15.16
N ALA A 367 -14.63 16.56 -14.71
CA ALA A 367 -14.73 17.71 -13.81
C ALA A 367 -13.65 18.77 -14.11
N VAL A 368 -13.96 20.03 -13.79
CA VAL A 368 -13.04 21.16 -13.91
C VAL A 368 -12.93 21.81 -12.54
N LEU A 369 -11.88 21.46 -11.78
CA LEU A 369 -11.76 21.93 -10.42
C LEU A 369 -11.18 23.33 -10.38
N LYS A 370 -11.86 24.21 -9.64
CA LYS A 370 -11.40 25.56 -9.38
C LYS A 370 -10.23 25.55 -8.40
N GLU A 371 -9.18 26.31 -8.69
CA GLU A 371 -8.08 26.53 -7.74
C GLU A 371 -8.63 27.22 -6.48
N LEU A 372 -8.17 26.80 -5.31
CA LEU A 372 -8.55 27.38 -4.04
C LEU A 372 -7.99 28.81 -4.03
N GLU A 373 -8.88 29.79 -4.11
CA GLU A 373 -8.50 31.20 -3.96
C GLU A 373 -8.05 31.46 -2.52
N SER A 374 -6.80 31.10 -2.22
CA SER A 374 -6.25 31.18 -0.88
C SER A 374 -5.66 32.56 -0.61
N GLY A 375 -5.98 33.10 0.57
CA GLY A 375 -5.28 34.25 1.12
C GLY A 375 -4.12 33.79 2.01
N GLY A 376 -3.45 34.77 2.60
CA GLY A 376 -2.36 34.51 3.53
C GLY A 376 -2.28 35.54 4.65
N ILE A 377 -1.42 35.28 5.62
CA ILE A 377 -1.07 36.22 6.69
C ILE A 377 0.43 36.38 6.71
N LYS A 378 0.94 37.61 6.84
CA LYS A 378 2.36 37.86 7.10
C LYS A 378 2.58 38.93 8.16
N GLY A 379 3.70 38.79 8.85
CA GLY A 379 4.15 39.75 9.83
C GLY A 379 5.55 39.46 10.31
N LYS A 380 5.92 40.12 11.41
CA LYS A 380 7.24 40.05 12.02
C LYS A 380 7.13 39.82 13.52
N VAL A 381 7.99 38.95 14.04
CA VAL A 381 8.16 38.73 15.48
C VAL A 381 9.48 39.33 15.93
N THR A 382 9.44 40.22 16.91
CA THR A 382 10.62 40.89 17.47
C THR A 382 10.69 40.79 18.98
N ASP A 383 11.86 41.05 19.55
CA ASP A 383 12.00 41.32 20.99
C ASP A 383 11.70 42.80 21.32
N SER A 384 11.75 43.17 22.60
CA SER A 384 11.49 44.55 23.06
C SER A 384 12.51 45.58 22.58
N SER A 385 13.64 45.17 21.99
CA SER A 385 14.61 46.05 21.34
C SER A 385 14.34 46.26 19.86
N GLY A 386 13.36 45.55 19.28
CA GLY A 386 13.06 45.52 17.86
C GLY A 386 13.92 44.55 17.06
N THR A 387 14.68 43.67 17.72
CA THR A 387 15.47 42.64 17.05
C THR A 387 14.56 41.49 16.65
N GLY A 388 14.60 41.05 15.38
CA GLY A 388 13.84 39.91 14.90
C GLY A 388 14.19 38.62 15.64
N ILE A 389 13.17 37.81 15.95
CA ILE A 389 13.34 36.52 16.62
C ILE A 389 13.13 35.41 15.61
N ALA A 390 14.19 34.65 15.31
CA ALA A 390 14.14 33.51 14.42
C ALA A 390 13.49 32.28 15.07
N ASP A 391 12.96 31.39 14.25
CA ASP A 391 12.40 30.08 14.63
C ASP A 391 11.23 30.14 15.62
N VAL A 392 10.55 31.29 15.75
CA VAL A 392 9.30 31.40 16.50
C VAL A 392 8.21 30.65 15.74
N ARG A 393 7.52 29.73 16.43
CA ARG A 393 6.42 28.96 15.88
C ARG A 393 5.16 29.81 15.86
N VAL A 394 4.70 30.23 14.69
CA VAL A 394 3.47 30.97 14.47
C VAL A 394 2.36 30.02 14.06
N CYS A 395 1.43 29.76 14.95
CA CYS A 395 0.34 28.81 14.74
C CYS A 395 -0.98 29.52 14.47
N ALA A 396 -1.79 28.98 13.56
CA ALA A 396 -3.11 29.51 13.22
C ALA A 396 -4.23 28.56 13.66
N TRP A 397 -5.29 29.15 14.21
CA TRP A 397 -6.57 28.49 14.48
C TRP A 397 -7.67 29.28 13.78
N ARG A 398 -8.68 28.59 13.25
CA ARG A 398 -9.91 29.25 12.80
C ARG A 398 -10.64 29.86 14.00
N SER A 399 -11.46 30.87 13.75
CA SER A 399 -12.30 31.52 14.76
C SER A 399 -13.20 30.54 15.53
N THR A 400 -13.57 29.42 14.89
CA THR A 400 -14.34 28.31 15.47
C THR A 400 -13.55 27.42 16.44
N GLY A 401 -12.24 27.66 16.60
CA GLY A 401 -11.34 26.91 17.48
C GLY A 401 -10.60 25.75 16.80
N SER A 402 -10.86 25.49 15.51
CA SER A 402 -10.16 24.43 14.77
C SER A 402 -8.70 24.83 14.49
N TYR A 403 -7.75 23.98 14.89
CA TYR A 403 -6.34 24.14 14.57
C TYR A 403 -6.09 23.98 13.07
N VAL A 404 -5.22 24.83 12.51
CA VAL A 404 -4.91 24.87 11.06
C VAL A 404 -3.50 24.35 10.81
N GLY A 405 -2.50 24.90 11.51
CA GLY A 405 -1.10 24.58 11.28
C GLY A 405 -0.17 25.60 11.92
N CYS A 406 1.15 25.38 11.81
CA CYS A 406 2.16 26.32 12.27
C CYS A 406 3.27 26.54 11.23
N TRP A 407 3.82 27.74 11.26
CA TRP A 407 4.94 28.19 10.44
C TRP A 407 6.03 28.77 11.34
N TYR A 408 7.19 29.07 10.77
CA TYR A 408 8.34 29.58 11.52
C TYR A 408 8.76 30.93 10.99
N THR A 409 9.18 31.81 11.90
CA THR A 409 9.86 33.05 11.50
C THR A 409 11.26 32.76 10.95
N ASP A 410 11.67 33.52 9.95
CA ASP A 410 13.02 33.46 9.40
C ASP A 410 14.06 34.15 10.32
N ASN A 411 15.32 34.20 9.87
CA ASN A 411 16.42 34.83 10.62
C ASN A 411 16.21 36.32 10.95
N ASN A 412 15.31 37.01 10.24
CA ASN A 412 14.96 38.41 10.49
C ASN A 412 13.68 38.55 11.32
N GLY A 413 13.06 37.44 11.75
CA GLY A 413 11.80 37.42 12.46
C GLY A 413 10.58 37.50 11.56
N ASP A 414 10.73 37.48 10.24
CA ASP A 414 9.61 37.59 9.29
C ASP A 414 8.94 36.22 9.09
N TYR A 415 7.61 36.17 9.02
CA TYR A 415 6.86 34.95 8.74
C TYR A 415 5.77 35.19 7.70
N GLU A 416 5.42 34.11 6.98
CA GLU A 416 4.32 34.09 6.03
C GLU A 416 3.55 32.78 6.14
N ILE A 417 2.26 32.89 6.44
CA ILE A 417 1.28 31.82 6.41
C ILE A 417 0.54 31.91 5.08
N LYS A 418 0.72 30.90 4.22
CA LYS A 418 0.06 30.82 2.91
C LYS A 418 -1.09 29.81 2.96
N HIS A 419 -1.89 29.79 1.90
CA HIS A 419 -2.90 28.75 1.67
C HIS A 419 -4.03 28.75 2.71
N LEU A 420 -4.39 29.94 3.23
CA LEU A 420 -5.50 30.10 4.15
C LEU A 420 -6.79 30.37 3.37
N LYS A 421 -7.84 29.61 3.66
CA LYS A 421 -9.21 29.92 3.19
C LYS A 421 -9.62 31.30 3.70
N ALA A 422 -10.48 32.00 2.97
CA ALA A 422 -11.08 33.23 3.47
C ALA A 422 -11.91 32.94 4.73
N ASP A 423 -11.43 33.43 5.87
CA ASP A 423 -12.02 33.24 7.20
C ASP A 423 -11.34 34.21 8.17
N SER A 424 -11.74 34.16 9.43
CA SER A 424 -11.08 34.84 10.55
C SER A 424 -10.27 33.85 11.38
N TYR A 425 -9.03 34.22 11.68
CA TYR A 425 -8.06 33.37 12.35
C TYR A 425 -7.59 33.99 13.66
N LYS A 426 -7.15 33.14 14.58
CA LYS A 426 -6.41 33.50 15.79
C LYS A 426 -4.99 32.98 15.64
N LEU A 427 -3.99 33.80 15.98
CA LEU A 427 -2.58 33.40 15.91
C LEU A 427 -1.97 33.28 17.31
N CYS A 428 -1.13 32.27 17.49
CA CYS A 428 -0.27 32.11 18.66
C CYS A 428 1.18 32.17 18.21
N PHE A 429 1.99 32.91 18.96
CA PHE A 429 3.41 33.06 18.77
C PHE A 429 4.11 32.31 19.90
N ASP A 430 4.60 31.12 19.58
CA ASP A 430 5.19 30.19 20.51
C ASP A 430 6.71 30.11 20.29
N ALA A 431 7.46 30.53 21.30
CA ALA A 431 8.90 30.58 21.30
C ALA A 431 9.53 29.57 22.29
N GLU A 432 8.81 28.50 22.63
CA GLU A 432 9.27 27.47 23.59
C GLU A 432 10.67 26.93 23.27
N TYR A 433 10.97 26.74 21.98
CA TYR A 433 12.26 26.18 21.52
C TYR A 433 13.29 27.25 21.12
N VAL A 434 12.97 28.53 21.29
CA VAL A 434 13.86 29.63 20.92
C VAL A 434 14.74 30.04 22.10
N PRO A 435 16.08 30.09 21.95
CA PRO A 435 16.97 30.61 22.99
C PRO A 435 16.62 32.05 23.38
N GLY A 436 16.29 32.28 24.65
CA GLY A 436 15.92 33.63 25.13
C GLY A 436 14.81 33.65 26.17
N TRP A 437 14.11 32.52 26.35
CA TRP A 437 12.99 32.36 27.28
C TRP A 437 11.88 33.37 26.99
N TYR A 438 11.42 33.46 25.76
CA TYR A 438 10.30 34.34 25.41
C TYR A 438 8.98 33.74 25.90
N ALA A 439 8.07 34.60 26.38
CA ALA A 439 6.73 34.19 26.77
C ALA A 439 5.90 33.93 25.51
N LEU A 440 5.06 32.89 25.57
CA LEU A 440 4.03 32.64 24.57
C LEU A 440 2.99 33.76 24.62
N GLU A 441 2.51 34.17 23.45
CA GLU A 441 1.49 35.21 23.32
C GLU A 441 0.53 34.90 22.18
N TRP A 442 -0.72 35.34 22.31
CA TRP A 442 -1.72 35.34 21.25
C TRP A 442 -1.83 36.72 20.62
N TYR A 443 -2.17 36.77 19.34
CA TYR A 443 -2.17 38.00 18.55
C TYR A 443 -2.81 39.20 19.25
N ASN A 444 -2.08 40.32 19.20
CA ASN A 444 -2.38 41.61 19.80
C ASN A 444 -2.34 41.62 21.34
N ASP A 445 -1.23 41.15 21.92
CA ASP A 445 -0.94 41.17 23.37
C ASP A 445 -1.96 40.41 24.21
N LYS A 446 -2.45 39.27 23.71
CA LYS A 446 -3.46 38.45 24.39
C LYS A 446 -2.82 37.23 25.05
N ASP A 447 -3.37 36.84 26.19
CA ASP A 447 -2.84 35.76 27.03
C ASP A 447 -3.44 34.38 26.70
N SER A 448 -4.50 34.33 25.90
CA SER A 448 -5.21 33.10 25.60
C SER A 448 -5.87 33.13 24.22
N ILE A 449 -6.20 31.95 23.70
CA ILE A 449 -6.98 31.81 22.48
C ILE A 449 -8.34 32.51 22.61
N ASP A 450 -8.98 32.51 23.77
CA ASP A 450 -10.31 33.08 23.96
C ASP A 450 -10.30 34.61 23.83
N THR A 451 -9.21 35.25 24.25
CA THR A 451 -9.02 36.70 24.24
C THR A 451 -8.30 37.23 23.00
N ALA A 452 -7.70 36.34 22.20
CA ALA A 452 -7.01 36.65 20.93
C ALA A 452 -7.89 37.44 19.95
N ASP A 453 -7.35 38.53 19.40
CA ASP A 453 -8.04 39.27 18.35
C ASP A 453 -8.00 38.49 17.02
N LEU A 454 -9.04 38.70 16.20
CA LEU A 454 -9.19 38.00 14.93
C LEU A 454 -8.40 38.67 13.81
N VAL A 455 -7.70 37.87 13.01
CA VAL A 455 -7.06 38.26 11.75
C VAL A 455 -7.93 37.77 10.61
N SER A 456 -8.52 38.70 9.85
CA SER A 456 -9.31 38.35 8.67
C SER A 456 -8.40 38.06 7.47
N VAL A 457 -8.69 36.96 6.78
CA VAL A 457 -8.09 36.58 5.51
C VAL A 457 -9.15 36.71 4.44
N THR A 458 -8.80 37.37 3.34
CA THR A 458 -9.63 37.46 2.13
C THR A 458 -8.98 36.68 1.00
N GLU A 459 -9.81 36.15 0.11
CA GLU A 459 -9.38 35.39 -1.07
C GLU A 459 -8.33 36.18 -1.87
N GLU A 460 -7.35 35.47 -2.44
CA GLU A 460 -6.28 36.00 -3.30
C GLU A 460 -5.44 37.16 -2.72
N SER A 461 -5.39 37.31 -1.39
CA SER A 461 -4.70 38.44 -0.76
C SER A 461 -3.93 38.04 0.50
N ILE A 462 -2.81 38.72 0.73
CA ILE A 462 -1.99 38.51 1.94
C ILE A 462 -2.29 39.64 2.94
N THR A 463 -2.97 39.29 4.03
CA THR A 463 -3.15 40.16 5.19
C THR A 463 -1.80 40.41 5.85
N SER A 464 -1.37 41.68 5.86
CA SER A 464 -0.02 42.08 6.29
C SER A 464 -0.06 42.90 7.59
N GLY A 465 1.09 43.02 8.26
CA GLY A 465 1.23 43.83 9.47
C GLY A 465 0.71 43.13 10.73
N ILE A 466 0.69 41.80 10.71
CA ILE A 466 0.28 40.97 11.83
C ILE A 466 1.53 40.66 12.67
N ASP A 467 2.04 41.69 13.33
CA ASP A 467 3.31 41.64 14.04
C ASP A 467 3.14 41.28 15.53
N ALA A 468 4.18 40.77 16.17
CA ALA A 468 4.21 40.46 17.61
C ALA A 468 5.55 40.87 18.25
N VAL A 469 5.49 41.34 19.51
CA VAL A 469 6.68 41.73 20.28
C VAL A 469 6.78 40.87 21.53
N LEU A 470 7.55 39.78 21.48
CA LEU A 470 7.59 38.83 22.58
C LEU A 470 8.39 39.35 23.78
N ALA A 471 7.72 39.38 24.93
CA ALA A 471 8.37 39.63 26.21
C ALA A 471 9.19 38.41 26.66
N LYS A 472 10.24 38.64 27.47
CA LYS A 472 10.94 37.53 28.15
C LYS A 472 10.07 36.99 29.29
N GLY A 473 9.86 35.67 29.29
CA GLY A 473 9.22 34.92 30.35
C GLY A 473 9.98 34.99 31.68
N GLY A 474 9.24 34.78 32.77
CA GLY A 474 9.82 34.72 34.11
C GLY A 474 10.69 33.48 34.29
N ASN A 475 11.83 33.62 34.96
CA ASN A 475 12.66 32.49 35.36
C ASN A 475 12.51 32.18 36.85
N ILE A 476 12.28 30.92 37.19
CA ILE A 476 12.37 30.44 38.57
C ILE A 476 13.75 29.79 38.73
N LYS A 477 14.57 30.34 39.63
CA LYS A 477 15.82 29.73 40.07
C LYS A 477 15.73 29.41 41.54
N GLY A 478 16.04 28.16 41.90
CA GLY A 478 16.03 27.68 43.28
C GLY A 478 17.09 26.61 43.48
N ARG A 479 17.46 26.36 44.73
CA ARG A 479 18.33 25.24 45.10
C ARG A 479 17.45 24.11 45.63
N VAL A 480 17.54 22.93 45.02
CA VAL A 480 16.81 21.75 45.48
C VAL A 480 17.67 21.05 46.53
N THR A 481 17.35 21.24 47.81
CA THR A 481 18.10 20.60 48.89
C THR A 481 17.37 19.38 49.44
N ASN A 482 18.13 18.39 49.90
CA ASN A 482 17.62 17.33 50.77
C ASN A 482 17.20 17.89 52.14
N SER A 483 16.69 17.03 53.03
CA SER A 483 16.29 17.40 54.39
C SER A 483 17.43 17.94 55.27
N ALA A 484 18.69 17.76 54.87
CA ALA A 484 19.88 18.29 55.53
C ALA A 484 20.36 19.63 54.95
N GLY A 485 19.70 20.17 53.93
CA GLY A 485 20.09 21.45 53.30
C GLY A 485 21.21 21.32 52.27
N GLU A 486 21.56 20.11 51.85
CA GLU A 486 22.53 19.85 50.78
C GLU A 486 21.78 19.71 49.46
N GLY A 487 22.19 20.44 48.45
CA GLY A 487 21.54 20.44 47.14
C GLY A 487 22.44 20.96 46.06
#